data_AF-A0A969WV25-F1
#
_entry.id   AF-A0A969WV25-F1
#
_cell.length_a   1.000
_cell.length_b   1.000
_cell.length_c   1.000
_cell.angle_alpha   90.00
_cell.angle_beta   90.00
_cell.angle_gamma   90.00
#
_symmetry.space_group_name_H-M   'P 1'
#
loop_
_entity.id
_entity.type
_entity.pdbx_description
1 polymer ?
#
loop_
_entity_poly.entity_id
_entity_poly.type
_entity_poly.pdbx_seq_one_letter_code
_entity_poly.pdbx_strand_id
1 'polypeptide(L)'
;VADIYGPLPYTRAMQGGDAVPYDNLETIYKTFLQELEESVNDLTTFVDTEGADAGRLSSFDIVCKQDHKQWIRFANSLRLRLAMRIVNVEPALAKTTAEAAVNHKYGVLMAGNPNVEVIDGALQNPLHEISFAYGDTRAGALLVNMLKGYNDPRLPKYVTPIGWLNNQDIVDKNENPTNSIGKYVGIRQGVIIPDKSDYVMYSTINMPRGDKHTDQSGDKEQITNALPWMKVAEVYFLRAEGALRGWNMGGTAQGLYEQGIKVSFDDFGVSEADYQAYINNDTGVAEDYVDPFNSDNNIAALDKATVKWNNSLDNEGKLHKIINQKWLSMYREGQEAWSEFRRTGYPKLFPVANNRSSIVEGGIADGEFVKRLRFTRNERNSHEAEVIKARELLGGPDNEGTRLWWDVPGSNF
;
A
#
# COMPACT_ATOMS: atom_id res chain seq x y z
N VAL A 1 7.24 9.40 5.67
CA VAL A 1 7.77 9.69 7.03
C VAL A 1 6.67 10.11 8.00
N ALA A 2 5.89 11.16 7.70
CA ALA A 2 4.76 11.60 8.54
C ALA A 2 3.81 10.46 8.90
N ASP A 3 3.44 9.63 7.92
CA ASP A 3 2.56 8.49 8.14
C ASP A 3 3.17 7.35 8.95
N ILE A 4 4.48 7.35 9.21
CA ILE A 4 5.16 6.32 10.02
C ILE A 4 5.23 6.79 11.46
N TYR A 5 5.71 8.01 11.69
CA TYR A 5 6.12 8.48 13.02
C TYR A 5 5.19 9.54 13.60
N GLY A 6 4.46 10.26 12.76
CA GLY A 6 3.67 11.42 13.16
C GLY A 6 4.44 12.73 13.02
N PRO A 7 4.52 13.58 14.07
CA PRO A 7 5.22 14.86 13.99
C PRO A 7 6.65 14.70 13.46
N LEU A 8 7.11 15.62 12.62
CA LEU A 8 8.49 15.60 12.11
C LEU A 8 9.00 17.01 11.76
N PRO A 9 10.32 17.22 11.70
CA PRO A 9 10.89 18.47 11.22
C PRO A 9 10.65 18.66 9.71
N TYR A 10 9.79 19.61 9.31
CA TYR A 10 9.49 19.88 7.89
C TYR A 10 9.64 21.35 7.50
N THR A 11 8.77 22.23 8.00
CA THR A 11 8.68 23.64 7.57
C THR A 11 9.92 24.48 7.94
N ARG A 12 10.68 24.01 8.93
CA ARG A 12 11.95 24.62 9.37
C ARG A 12 13.17 23.76 9.05
N ALA A 13 12.99 22.64 8.34
CA ALA A 13 14.08 21.76 7.97
C ALA A 13 15.06 22.48 7.02
N MET A 14 16.35 22.13 7.11
CA MET A 14 17.42 22.66 6.26
C MET A 14 17.63 24.19 6.32
N GLN A 15 17.14 24.87 7.36
CA GLN A 15 17.34 26.32 7.59
C GLN A 15 18.54 26.65 8.50
N GLY A 16 19.32 25.66 8.93
CA GLY A 16 20.42 25.81 9.89
C GLY A 16 19.96 25.88 11.35
N GLY A 17 20.93 25.96 12.28
CA GLY A 17 20.70 25.97 13.73
C GLY A 17 20.97 24.62 14.43
N ASP A 18 21.02 24.65 15.76
CA ASP A 18 21.39 23.48 16.60
C ASP A 18 20.22 22.52 16.88
N ALA A 19 18.99 22.93 16.58
CA ALA A 19 17.79 22.12 16.73
C ALA A 19 16.73 22.53 15.68
N VAL A 20 16.09 21.54 15.06
CA VAL A 20 15.01 21.77 14.10
C VAL A 20 13.68 21.40 14.76
N PRO A 21 12.78 22.37 15.03
CA PRO A 21 11.55 22.05 15.74
C PRO A 21 10.58 21.28 14.86
N TYR A 22 9.90 20.31 15.48
CA TYR A 22 8.93 19.43 14.84
C TYR A 22 7.63 20.19 14.51
N ASP A 23 6.99 19.80 13.40
CA ASP A 23 5.64 20.24 13.06
C ASP A 23 4.64 19.12 13.37
N ASN A 24 3.43 19.49 13.77
CA ASN A 24 2.34 18.52 13.94
C ASN A 24 1.83 18.04 12.56
N LEU A 25 1.11 16.92 12.52
CA LEU A 25 0.66 16.35 11.24
C LEU A 25 -0.31 17.28 10.50
N GLU A 26 -1.18 18.00 11.20
CA GLU A 26 -2.13 18.92 10.57
C GLU A 26 -1.40 19.98 9.75
N THR A 27 -0.42 20.66 10.34
CA THR A 27 0.45 21.63 9.67
C THR A 27 1.18 20.97 8.51
N ILE A 28 1.80 19.81 8.73
CA ILE A 28 2.55 19.08 7.70
C ILE A 28 1.65 18.77 6.48
N TYR A 29 0.46 18.21 6.70
CA TYR A 29 -0.46 17.86 5.62
C TYR A 29 -0.99 19.09 4.88
N LYS A 30 -1.32 20.18 5.60
CA LYS A 30 -1.73 21.44 4.97
C LYS A 30 -0.62 22.03 4.11
N THR A 31 0.63 21.99 4.58
CA THR A 31 1.79 22.40 3.81
C THR A 31 2.00 21.54 2.57
N PHE A 32 1.93 20.20 2.67
CA PHE A 32 2.05 19.31 1.51
C PHE A 32 1.02 19.63 0.42
N LEU A 33 -0.24 19.83 0.80
CA LEU A 33 -1.30 20.14 -0.15
C LEU A 33 -1.08 21.49 -0.84
N GLN A 34 -0.62 22.50 -0.09
CA GLN A 34 -0.27 23.80 -0.62
C GLN A 34 0.92 23.71 -1.60
N GLU A 35 2.04 23.12 -1.19
CA GLU A 35 3.25 23.02 -2.02
C GLU A 35 3.01 22.22 -3.31
N LEU A 36 2.19 21.16 -3.24
CA LEU A 36 1.79 20.40 -4.43
C LEU A 36 0.89 21.21 -5.36
N GLU A 37 -0.02 22.03 -4.82
CA GLU A 37 -0.85 22.93 -5.62
C GLU A 37 -0.02 24.00 -6.33
N GLU A 38 0.88 24.66 -5.61
CA GLU A 38 1.83 25.63 -6.16
C GLU A 38 2.68 24.98 -7.26
N SER A 39 3.26 23.80 -6.99
CA SER A 39 4.05 23.05 -7.98
C SER A 39 3.25 22.68 -9.23
N VAL A 40 1.99 22.23 -9.06
CA VAL A 40 1.10 21.94 -10.19
C VAL A 40 0.84 23.20 -11.01
N ASN A 41 0.56 24.34 -10.36
CA ASN A 41 0.26 25.60 -11.05
C ASN A 41 1.47 26.15 -11.82
N ASP A 42 2.65 26.12 -11.21
CA ASP A 42 3.89 26.61 -11.83
C ASP A 42 4.29 25.73 -13.02
N LEU A 43 4.31 24.40 -12.82
CA LEU A 43 4.65 23.46 -13.89
C LEU A 43 3.62 23.51 -15.02
N THR A 44 2.35 23.72 -14.68
CA THR A 44 1.27 23.92 -15.63
C THR A 44 1.47 25.18 -16.47
N THR A 45 1.86 26.28 -15.84
CA THR A 45 2.15 27.54 -16.53
C THR A 45 3.32 27.33 -17.48
N PHE A 46 4.41 26.74 -16.99
CA PHE A 46 5.59 26.41 -17.78
C PHE A 46 5.25 25.59 -19.05
N VAL A 47 4.49 24.50 -18.89
CA VAL A 47 4.11 23.64 -20.03
C VAL A 47 3.28 24.39 -21.07
N ASP A 48 2.41 25.29 -20.63
CA ASP A 48 1.50 26.03 -21.51
C ASP A 48 2.15 27.23 -22.22
N THR A 49 3.13 27.88 -21.59
CA THR A 49 3.75 29.11 -22.11
C THR A 49 5.07 28.89 -22.82
N GLU A 50 5.96 28.08 -22.24
CA GLU A 50 7.31 27.83 -22.74
C GLU A 50 7.42 26.56 -23.58
N GLY A 51 6.45 25.65 -23.40
CA GLY A 51 6.42 24.34 -24.05
C GLY A 51 7.12 23.26 -23.23
N ALA A 52 6.52 22.07 -23.20
CA ALA A 52 7.14 20.89 -22.59
C ALA A 52 8.31 20.38 -23.45
N ASP A 53 9.53 20.48 -22.94
CA ASP A 53 10.74 19.92 -23.56
C ASP A 53 11.33 18.80 -22.68
N ALA A 54 11.19 17.55 -23.13
CA ALA A 54 11.73 16.38 -22.42
C ALA A 54 13.25 16.45 -22.20
N GLY A 55 13.99 17.16 -23.06
CA GLY A 55 15.43 17.36 -22.91
C GLY A 55 15.83 18.09 -21.62
N ARG A 56 14.91 18.86 -21.01
CA ARG A 56 15.17 19.53 -19.72
C ARG A 56 15.25 18.56 -18.54
N LEU A 57 14.60 17.39 -18.65
CA LEU A 57 14.54 16.37 -17.59
C LEU A 57 15.43 15.15 -17.88
N SER A 58 16.03 15.07 -19.08
CA SER A 58 16.70 13.85 -19.56
C SER A 58 17.84 13.35 -18.69
N SER A 59 18.51 14.25 -17.96
CA SER A 59 19.65 13.90 -17.11
C SER A 59 19.26 13.47 -15.69
N PHE A 60 18.00 13.64 -15.29
CA PHE A 60 17.61 13.56 -13.87
C PHE A 60 16.31 12.79 -13.61
N ASP A 61 15.43 12.64 -14.60
CA ASP A 61 14.11 12.00 -14.41
C ASP A 61 14.10 10.52 -14.81
N ILE A 62 14.12 9.66 -13.80
CA ILE A 62 13.97 8.19 -13.91
C ILE A 62 12.57 7.71 -13.50
N VAL A 63 11.61 8.62 -13.30
CA VAL A 63 10.31 8.33 -12.67
C VAL A 63 9.15 8.60 -13.62
N CYS A 64 9.06 9.81 -14.16
CA CYS A 64 7.96 10.24 -15.04
C CYS A 64 8.37 10.27 -16.51
N LYS A 65 9.48 9.60 -16.86
CA LYS A 65 9.97 9.43 -18.24
C LYS A 65 10.15 10.77 -18.98
N GLN A 66 10.60 11.79 -18.26
CA GLN A 66 10.89 13.12 -18.79
C GLN A 66 9.64 13.88 -19.26
N ASP A 67 8.43 13.41 -18.88
CA ASP A 67 7.17 14.04 -19.24
C ASP A 67 6.67 14.96 -18.12
N HIS A 68 6.73 16.27 -18.38
CA HIS A 68 6.23 17.32 -17.50
C HIS A 68 4.73 17.15 -17.21
N LYS A 69 3.92 16.71 -18.19
CA LYS A 69 2.49 16.46 -17.99
C LYS A 69 2.26 15.25 -17.09
N GLN A 70 3.13 14.24 -17.17
CA GLN A 70 3.10 13.11 -16.25
C GLN A 70 3.44 13.54 -14.82
N TRP A 71 4.40 14.45 -14.62
CA TRP A 71 4.66 15.06 -13.31
C TRP A 71 3.45 15.81 -12.75
N ILE A 72 2.75 16.59 -13.59
CA ILE A 72 1.51 17.28 -13.19
C ILE A 72 0.43 16.26 -12.77
N ARG A 73 0.23 15.19 -13.55
CA ARG A 73 -0.73 14.13 -13.20
C ARG A 73 -0.35 13.42 -11.91
N PHE A 74 0.94 13.14 -11.70
CA PHE A 74 1.42 12.54 -10.47
C PHE A 74 1.15 13.44 -9.27
N ALA A 75 1.52 14.72 -9.34
CA ALA A 75 1.30 15.67 -8.26
C ALA A 75 -0.19 15.82 -7.92
N ASN A 76 -1.08 15.92 -8.92
CA ASN A 76 -2.54 15.90 -8.68
C ASN A 76 -3.01 14.58 -8.07
N SER A 77 -2.46 13.45 -8.49
CA SER A 77 -2.82 12.14 -7.92
C SER A 77 -2.36 12.02 -6.46
N LEU A 78 -1.18 12.55 -6.14
CA LEU A 78 -0.70 12.63 -4.76
C LEU A 78 -1.57 13.57 -3.92
N ARG A 79 -1.99 14.73 -4.46
CA ARG A 79 -2.99 15.59 -3.80
C ARG A 79 -4.28 14.83 -3.49
N LEU A 80 -4.76 14.02 -4.43
CA LEU A 80 -5.95 13.17 -4.22
C LEU A 80 -5.72 12.11 -3.14
N ARG A 81 -4.56 11.44 -3.10
CA ARG A 81 -4.19 10.51 -2.02
C ARG A 81 -4.20 11.19 -0.66
N LEU A 82 -3.54 12.35 -0.54
CA LEU A 82 -3.47 13.12 0.69
C LEU A 82 -4.84 13.67 1.11
N ALA A 83 -5.67 14.07 0.15
CA ALA A 83 -7.05 14.47 0.42
C ALA A 83 -7.87 13.32 1.01
N MET A 84 -7.77 12.11 0.44
CA MET A 84 -8.43 10.92 0.99
C MET A 84 -7.86 10.55 2.37
N ARG A 85 -6.56 10.73 2.60
CA ARG A 85 -5.93 10.47 3.90
C ARG A 85 -6.56 11.29 5.02
N ILE A 86 -6.83 12.58 4.78
CA ILE A 86 -7.35 13.50 5.79
C ILE A 86 -8.88 13.56 5.84
N VAL A 87 -9.60 12.73 5.08
CA VAL A 87 -11.05 12.88 4.90
C VAL A 87 -11.88 12.79 6.20
N ASN A 88 -11.37 12.06 7.20
CA ASN A 88 -12.06 11.90 8.49
C ASN A 88 -11.77 13.05 9.47
N VAL A 89 -10.71 13.83 9.26
CA VAL A 89 -10.32 14.96 10.14
C VAL A 89 -10.56 16.33 9.53
N GLU A 90 -10.46 16.43 8.21
CA GLU A 90 -10.55 17.67 7.44
C GLU A 90 -11.46 17.46 6.20
N PRO A 91 -12.73 17.06 6.37
CA PRO A 91 -13.59 16.61 5.27
C PRO A 91 -13.82 17.70 4.21
N ALA A 92 -13.91 18.97 4.61
CA ALA A 92 -14.10 20.09 3.69
C ALA A 92 -12.87 20.30 2.81
N LEU A 93 -11.68 20.34 3.41
CA LEU A 93 -10.40 20.49 2.69
C LEU A 93 -10.13 19.26 1.80
N ALA A 94 -10.45 18.07 2.29
CA ALA A 94 -10.35 16.83 1.52
C ALA A 94 -11.20 16.92 0.24
N LYS A 95 -12.47 17.35 0.37
CA LYS A 95 -13.36 17.50 -0.79
C LYS A 95 -12.83 18.49 -1.80
N THR A 96 -12.51 19.72 -1.36
CA THR A 96 -12.07 20.78 -2.27
C THR A 96 -10.77 20.41 -2.98
N THR A 97 -9.82 19.82 -2.26
CA THR A 97 -8.54 19.35 -2.82
C THR A 97 -8.74 18.23 -3.84
N ALA A 98 -9.56 17.23 -3.52
CA ALA A 98 -9.82 16.11 -4.40
C ALA A 98 -10.51 16.55 -5.70
N GLU A 99 -11.54 17.39 -5.59
CA GLU A 99 -12.26 17.92 -6.76
C GLU A 99 -11.35 18.81 -7.61
N ALA A 100 -10.51 19.66 -7.00
CA ALA A 100 -9.55 20.48 -7.73
C ALA A 100 -8.51 19.63 -8.47
N ALA A 101 -7.94 18.61 -7.83
CA ALA A 101 -6.94 17.74 -8.42
C ALA A 101 -7.51 16.92 -9.60
N VAL A 102 -8.70 16.33 -9.44
CA VAL A 102 -9.35 15.52 -10.49
C VAL A 102 -9.80 16.37 -11.67
N ASN A 103 -10.33 17.56 -11.43
CA ASN A 103 -10.87 18.44 -12.47
C ASN A 103 -9.82 19.41 -13.05
N HIS A 104 -8.57 19.33 -12.60
CA HIS A 104 -7.47 20.06 -13.22
C HIS A 104 -7.35 19.70 -14.71
N LYS A 105 -6.96 20.64 -15.57
CA LYS A 105 -6.94 20.42 -17.04
C LYS A 105 -6.05 19.25 -17.52
N TYR A 106 -4.96 18.98 -16.80
CA TYR A 106 -4.09 17.81 -17.06
C TYR A 106 -4.53 16.56 -16.31
N GLY A 107 -5.46 16.71 -15.37
CA GLY A 107 -6.07 15.66 -14.57
C GLY A 107 -5.12 15.01 -13.57
N VAL A 108 -5.59 13.87 -13.07
CA VAL A 108 -4.83 12.86 -12.32
C VAL A 108 -4.35 11.74 -13.27
N LEU A 109 -3.68 10.72 -12.74
CA LEU A 109 -3.33 9.52 -13.51
C LEU A 109 -4.60 8.77 -13.96
N MET A 110 -4.61 8.35 -15.22
CA MET A 110 -5.74 7.69 -15.88
C MET A 110 -5.26 6.46 -16.66
N ALA A 111 -6.21 5.64 -17.10
CA ALA A 111 -5.92 4.49 -17.96
C ALA A 111 -5.13 4.94 -19.21
N GLY A 112 -4.08 4.20 -19.56
CA GLY A 112 -3.13 4.55 -20.62
C GLY A 112 -1.99 5.46 -20.19
N ASN A 113 -2.01 6.05 -18.99
CA ASN A 113 -0.82 6.64 -18.40
C ASN A 113 0.07 5.55 -17.77
N PRO A 114 1.39 5.73 -17.72
CA PRO A 114 2.25 4.83 -16.95
C PRO A 114 1.99 5.01 -15.45
N ASN A 115 2.21 3.93 -14.68
CA ASN A 115 2.41 4.02 -13.24
C ASN A 115 3.59 4.95 -12.93
N VAL A 116 3.60 5.54 -11.73
CA VAL A 116 4.71 6.36 -11.23
C VAL A 116 5.60 5.46 -10.39
N GLU A 117 6.78 5.18 -10.92
CA GLU A 117 7.66 4.15 -10.38
C GLU A 117 9.10 4.45 -10.76
N VAL A 118 10.04 4.07 -9.88
CA VAL A 118 11.46 4.14 -10.21
C VAL A 118 11.82 2.87 -10.99
N ILE A 119 12.25 3.07 -12.23
CA ILE A 119 12.79 2.01 -13.10
C ILE A 119 14.16 2.46 -13.57
N ASP A 120 15.20 1.83 -13.03
CA ASP A 120 16.57 2.04 -13.48
C ASP A 120 17.28 0.67 -13.54
N GLY A 121 17.88 0.37 -14.70
CA GLY A 121 18.61 -0.87 -14.91
C GLY A 121 19.88 -1.00 -14.06
N ALA A 122 20.46 0.12 -13.63
CA ALA A 122 21.59 0.15 -12.69
C ALA A 122 21.14 -0.08 -11.24
N LEU A 123 19.94 0.37 -10.87
CA LEU A 123 19.43 0.19 -9.51
C LEU A 123 18.91 -1.24 -9.29
N GLN A 124 19.18 -1.81 -8.13
CA GLN A 124 18.58 -3.07 -7.68
C GLN A 124 17.43 -2.73 -6.74
N ASN A 125 16.26 -3.33 -6.98
CA ASN A 125 15.15 -3.20 -6.05
C ASN A 125 15.55 -3.84 -4.72
N PRO A 126 15.56 -3.14 -3.58
CA PRO A 126 15.98 -3.72 -2.30
C PRO A 126 15.15 -4.94 -1.87
N LEU A 127 13.88 -5.05 -2.29
CA LEU A 127 13.09 -6.26 -2.04
C LEU A 127 13.66 -7.49 -2.74
N HIS A 128 14.35 -7.30 -3.87
CA HIS A 128 15.10 -8.37 -4.54
C HIS A 128 16.15 -8.94 -3.58
N GLU A 129 17.01 -8.09 -3.04
CA GLU A 129 18.11 -8.49 -2.17
C GLU A 129 17.58 -9.27 -0.95
N ILE A 130 16.55 -8.73 -0.29
CA ILE A 130 15.92 -9.37 0.89
C ILE A 130 15.27 -10.71 0.50
N SER A 131 14.66 -10.79 -0.68
CA SER A 131 13.99 -12.01 -1.14
C SER A 131 14.98 -13.10 -1.57
N PHE A 132 16.04 -12.74 -2.29
CA PHE A 132 16.93 -13.70 -2.95
C PHE A 132 18.25 -13.91 -2.23
N ALA A 133 18.95 -12.84 -1.87
CA ALA A 133 20.24 -12.96 -1.22
C ALA A 133 20.06 -13.45 0.22
N TYR A 134 19.06 -12.92 0.93
CA TYR A 134 18.81 -13.30 2.32
C TYR A 134 17.79 -14.44 2.45
N GLY A 135 16.86 -14.57 1.50
CA GLY A 135 15.82 -15.60 1.56
C GLY A 135 14.75 -15.31 2.63
N ASP A 136 14.57 -14.05 3.00
CA ASP A 136 13.80 -13.62 4.19
C ASP A 136 12.39 -13.10 3.87
N THR A 137 11.94 -13.20 2.62
CA THR A 137 10.63 -12.68 2.19
C THR A 137 9.64 -13.79 1.84
N ARG A 138 8.53 -13.87 2.57
CA ARG A 138 7.41 -14.77 2.29
C ARG A 138 6.11 -13.98 2.18
N ALA A 139 5.16 -14.50 1.41
CA ALA A 139 3.86 -13.88 1.25
C ALA A 139 3.12 -13.88 2.60
N GLY A 140 2.38 -12.82 2.91
CA GLY A 140 1.51 -12.80 4.08
C GLY A 140 0.26 -13.65 3.85
N ALA A 141 -0.23 -14.34 4.89
CA ALA A 141 -1.39 -15.22 4.81
C ALA A 141 -2.61 -14.52 4.20
N LEU A 142 -3.02 -13.36 4.74
CA LEU A 142 -4.22 -12.67 4.24
C LEU A 142 -4.17 -12.37 2.73
N LEU A 143 -3.03 -11.91 2.21
CA LEU A 143 -2.88 -11.66 0.78
C LEU A 143 -3.21 -12.92 -0.03
N VAL A 144 -2.58 -14.04 0.33
CA VAL A 144 -2.76 -15.32 -0.35
C VAL A 144 -4.22 -15.80 -0.21
N ASN A 145 -4.78 -15.73 0.99
CA ASN A 145 -6.13 -16.16 1.29
C ASN A 145 -7.20 -15.34 0.56
N MET A 146 -7.02 -14.02 0.44
CA MET A 146 -7.90 -13.14 -0.35
C MET A 146 -7.81 -13.48 -1.84
N LEU A 147 -6.59 -13.58 -2.38
CA LEU A 147 -6.37 -13.88 -3.80
C LEU A 147 -6.95 -15.25 -4.18
N LYS A 148 -6.75 -16.28 -3.36
CA LYS A 148 -7.37 -17.61 -3.57
C LYS A 148 -8.90 -17.53 -3.52
N GLY A 149 -9.43 -16.90 -2.46
CA GLY A 149 -10.87 -16.78 -2.24
C GLY A 149 -11.61 -16.04 -3.35
N TYR A 150 -10.97 -15.06 -3.99
CA TYR A 150 -11.53 -14.34 -5.13
C TYR A 150 -11.33 -15.04 -6.48
N ASN A 151 -10.59 -16.16 -6.52
CA ASN A 151 -10.04 -16.72 -7.75
C ASN A 151 -9.29 -15.64 -8.56
N ASP A 152 -8.45 -14.87 -7.86
CA ASP A 152 -7.80 -13.69 -8.42
C ASP A 152 -6.68 -14.11 -9.39
N PRO A 153 -6.75 -13.69 -10.67
CA PRO A 153 -5.74 -14.05 -11.67
C PRO A 153 -4.36 -13.41 -11.38
N ARG A 154 -4.27 -12.48 -10.44
CA ARG A 154 -2.99 -11.93 -9.96
C ARG A 154 -2.25 -12.87 -9.01
N LEU A 155 -2.88 -13.90 -8.44
CA LEU A 155 -2.23 -14.84 -7.52
C LEU A 155 -0.91 -15.42 -8.05
N PRO A 156 -0.88 -16.08 -9.23
CA PRO A 156 0.36 -16.61 -9.78
C PRO A 156 1.34 -15.52 -10.23
N LYS A 157 0.90 -14.28 -10.39
CA LYS A 157 1.75 -13.13 -10.75
C LYS A 157 2.41 -12.50 -9.53
N TYR A 158 1.77 -12.55 -8.37
CA TYR A 158 2.28 -11.96 -7.13
C TYR A 158 3.13 -12.96 -6.33
N VAL A 159 2.77 -14.23 -6.37
CA VAL A 159 3.24 -15.22 -5.40
C VAL A 159 3.76 -16.44 -6.15
N THR A 160 4.88 -17.01 -5.67
CA THR A 160 5.38 -18.32 -6.11
C THR A 160 4.87 -19.39 -5.13
N PRO A 161 4.30 -20.51 -5.60
CA PRO A 161 3.79 -21.56 -4.72
C PRO A 161 4.93 -22.32 -3.99
N ILE A 162 4.56 -23.12 -3.00
CA ILE A 162 5.47 -24.03 -2.29
C ILE A 162 6.16 -24.98 -3.29
N GLY A 163 7.42 -25.33 -3.02
CA GLY A 163 8.26 -26.10 -3.95
C GLY A 163 9.19 -25.24 -4.80
N TRP A 164 9.12 -23.92 -4.66
CA TRP A 164 9.93 -22.96 -5.42
C TRP A 164 11.45 -23.15 -5.25
N LEU A 165 11.90 -23.70 -4.12
CA LEU A 165 13.30 -24.07 -3.87
C LEU A 165 13.47 -25.58 -4.00
N ASN A 166 14.14 -26.03 -5.06
CA ASN A 166 14.52 -27.44 -5.28
C ASN A 166 13.38 -28.46 -5.11
N ASN A 167 12.13 -28.06 -5.37
CA ASN A 167 10.94 -28.90 -5.19
C ASN A 167 10.79 -29.46 -3.75
N GLN A 168 11.25 -28.71 -2.75
CA GLN A 168 11.10 -29.07 -1.33
C GLN A 168 9.68 -28.76 -0.83
N ASP A 169 9.20 -29.57 0.11
CA ASP A 169 7.89 -29.38 0.75
C ASP A 169 8.04 -28.80 2.16
N ILE A 170 6.92 -28.36 2.74
CA ILE A 170 6.82 -28.08 4.18
C ILE A 170 6.62 -29.42 4.91
N VAL A 171 7.31 -29.60 6.03
CA VAL A 171 7.02 -30.66 7.02
C VAL A 171 6.29 -30.07 8.22
N ASP A 172 5.44 -30.85 8.88
CA ASP A 172 4.77 -30.41 10.11
C ASP A 172 5.73 -30.40 11.30
N LYS A 173 5.26 -29.93 12.47
CA LYS A 173 6.04 -29.92 13.72
C LYS A 173 6.55 -31.30 14.19
N ASN A 174 6.05 -32.39 13.61
CA ASN A 174 6.48 -33.76 13.89
C ASN A 174 7.28 -34.36 12.72
N GLU A 175 7.77 -33.51 11.82
CA GLU A 175 8.55 -33.87 10.62
C GLU A 175 7.77 -34.70 9.57
N ASN A 176 6.43 -34.70 9.62
CA ASN A 176 5.62 -35.38 8.62
C ASN A 176 5.47 -34.55 7.33
N PRO A 177 5.47 -35.17 6.14
CA PRO A 177 5.18 -34.47 4.89
C PRO A 177 3.77 -33.87 4.88
N THR A 178 3.64 -32.60 4.47
CA THR A 178 2.34 -31.92 4.38
C THR A 178 1.68 -32.05 2.99
N ASN A 179 2.42 -32.52 1.99
CA ASN A 179 2.01 -32.59 0.58
C ASN A 179 1.51 -31.23 0.07
N SER A 180 2.30 -30.18 0.29
CA SER A 180 1.92 -28.79 0.01
C SER A 180 2.55 -28.20 -1.24
N ILE A 181 3.46 -28.91 -1.90
CA ILE A 181 4.03 -28.50 -3.20
C ILE A 181 2.93 -28.07 -4.18
N GLY A 182 3.14 -26.93 -4.84
CA GLY A 182 2.19 -26.34 -5.77
C GLY A 182 1.05 -25.55 -5.13
N LYS A 183 0.87 -25.62 -3.80
CA LYS A 183 -0.12 -24.81 -3.07
C LYS A 183 0.45 -23.43 -2.77
N TYR A 184 -0.47 -22.46 -2.69
CA TYR A 184 -0.19 -21.12 -2.20
C TYR A 184 -0.55 -21.02 -0.72
N VAL A 185 0.46 -20.75 0.12
CA VAL A 185 0.31 -20.58 1.56
C VAL A 185 1.24 -19.46 2.03
N GLY A 186 0.65 -18.37 2.50
CA GLY A 186 1.40 -17.27 3.13
C GLY A 186 1.60 -17.53 4.62
N ILE A 187 2.38 -16.67 5.30
CA ILE A 187 2.63 -16.76 6.74
C ILE A 187 1.70 -15.80 7.49
N ARG A 188 1.02 -16.29 8.52
CA ARG A 188 0.22 -15.44 9.41
C ARG A 188 1.12 -14.57 10.28
N GLN A 189 0.80 -13.29 10.41
CA GLN A 189 1.60 -12.37 11.22
C GLN A 189 1.60 -12.76 12.70
N GLY A 190 2.75 -12.63 13.36
CA GLY A 190 2.89 -12.85 14.80
C GLY A 190 2.91 -14.32 15.23
N VAL A 191 3.03 -15.27 14.29
CA VAL A 191 3.33 -16.67 14.63
C VAL A 191 4.75 -16.78 15.19
N ILE A 192 4.97 -17.75 16.06
CA ILE A 192 6.32 -18.07 16.55
C ILE A 192 6.99 -18.94 15.49
N ILE A 193 8.12 -18.47 14.99
CA ILE A 193 9.00 -19.18 14.05
C ILE A 193 10.19 -19.72 14.86
N PRO A 194 10.23 -21.01 15.20
CA PRO A 194 11.31 -21.58 16.01
C PRO A 194 12.65 -21.57 15.26
N ASP A 195 12.64 -22.05 14.02
CA ASP A 195 13.77 -21.99 13.09
C ASP A 195 13.33 -21.42 11.73
N LYS A 196 14.26 -20.78 11.00
CA LYS A 196 13.98 -20.27 9.66
C LYS A 196 13.56 -21.38 8.70
N SER A 197 14.17 -22.56 8.82
CA SER A 197 13.91 -23.72 7.95
C SER A 197 12.47 -24.22 8.02
N ASP A 198 11.78 -24.03 9.15
CA ASP A 198 10.37 -24.42 9.35
C ASP A 198 9.42 -23.64 8.44
N TYR A 199 9.75 -22.39 8.12
CA TYR A 199 8.90 -21.49 7.34
C TYR A 199 9.51 -21.06 6.00
N VAL A 200 10.76 -21.46 5.73
CA VAL A 200 11.45 -21.08 4.49
C VAL A 200 10.71 -21.60 3.27
N MET A 201 10.00 -22.72 3.33
CA MET A 201 9.31 -23.30 2.16
C MET A 201 7.91 -22.76 1.89
N TYR A 202 7.38 -21.86 2.72
CA TYR A 202 6.11 -21.17 2.45
C TYR A 202 6.21 -20.37 1.14
N SER A 203 5.05 -19.98 0.61
CA SER A 203 5.00 -19.22 -0.63
C SER A 203 5.80 -17.93 -0.53
N THR A 204 6.63 -17.69 -1.52
CA THR A 204 7.46 -16.48 -1.62
C THR A 204 6.85 -15.51 -2.62
N ILE A 205 7.39 -14.29 -2.64
CA ILE A 205 6.95 -13.27 -3.58
C ILE A 205 7.58 -13.51 -4.95
N ASN A 206 6.85 -13.24 -6.02
CA ASN A 206 7.43 -13.16 -7.34
C ASN A 206 8.25 -11.86 -7.41
N MET A 207 9.57 -12.00 -7.49
CA MET A 207 10.50 -10.90 -7.78
C MET A 207 11.49 -11.30 -8.89
N PRO A 208 12.07 -10.34 -9.65
CA PRO A 208 12.98 -10.70 -10.73
C PRO A 208 14.17 -11.48 -10.20
N ARG A 209 14.81 -12.37 -10.95
CA ARG A 209 16.10 -12.98 -10.60
C ARG A 209 17.21 -11.94 -10.70
N GLY A 210 18.44 -12.32 -10.34
CA GLY A 210 19.61 -11.43 -10.38
C GLY A 210 19.87 -10.81 -11.77
N ASP A 211 19.33 -11.40 -12.84
CA ASP A 211 19.35 -10.85 -14.21
C ASP A 211 18.37 -9.67 -14.42
N LYS A 212 17.50 -9.38 -13.45
CA LYS A 212 16.47 -8.33 -13.47
C LYS A 212 15.39 -8.49 -14.54
N HIS A 213 15.35 -9.63 -15.23
CA HIS A 213 14.50 -9.83 -16.42
C HIS A 213 13.63 -11.09 -16.36
N THR A 214 13.91 -12.05 -15.49
CA THR A 214 13.12 -13.28 -15.33
C THR A 214 12.62 -13.43 -13.90
N ASP A 215 11.55 -14.15 -13.64
CA ASP A 215 11.09 -14.49 -12.28
C ASP A 215 11.83 -15.71 -11.68
N GLN A 216 11.42 -16.18 -10.50
CA GLN A 216 12.01 -17.36 -9.85
C GLN A 216 11.92 -18.64 -10.69
N SER A 217 11.01 -18.71 -11.65
CA SER A 217 10.82 -19.83 -12.56
C SER A 217 11.51 -19.63 -13.93
N GLY A 218 12.05 -18.43 -14.19
CA GLY A 218 12.67 -18.07 -15.47
C GLY A 218 11.74 -17.35 -16.44
N ASP A 219 10.52 -16.97 -16.03
CA ASP A 219 9.51 -16.31 -16.86
C ASP A 219 9.74 -14.78 -16.92
N LYS A 220 9.73 -14.22 -18.14
CA LYS A 220 9.96 -12.79 -18.39
C LYS A 220 8.69 -11.95 -18.37
N GLU A 221 7.52 -12.57 -18.53
CA GLU A 221 6.24 -11.88 -18.67
C GLU A 221 5.55 -11.63 -17.32
N GLN A 222 6.11 -12.16 -16.23
CA GLN A 222 5.48 -12.13 -14.90
C GLN A 222 6.15 -11.18 -13.92
N ILE A 223 7.05 -10.30 -14.38
CA ILE A 223 7.90 -9.58 -13.44
C ILE A 223 8.35 -8.19 -13.86
N THR A 224 8.49 -7.33 -12.85
CA THR A 224 9.02 -5.97 -12.99
C THR A 224 9.96 -5.67 -11.82
N ASN A 225 11.13 -5.09 -12.09
CA ASN A 225 12.06 -4.59 -11.07
C ASN A 225 11.64 -3.21 -10.51
N ALA A 226 10.52 -2.65 -10.97
CA ALA A 226 10.09 -1.32 -10.60
C ALA A 226 9.84 -1.18 -9.09
N LEU A 227 10.15 0.00 -8.58
CA LEU A 227 9.78 0.46 -7.24
C LEU A 227 8.60 1.42 -7.38
N PRO A 228 7.36 0.96 -7.20
CA PRO A 228 6.17 1.79 -7.38
C PRO A 228 6.09 2.87 -6.30
N TRP A 229 5.81 4.10 -6.70
CA TRP A 229 5.43 5.19 -5.79
C TRP A 229 3.91 5.39 -5.79
N MET A 230 3.30 5.32 -6.97
CA MET A 230 1.85 5.41 -7.12
C MET A 230 1.40 4.66 -8.39
N LYS A 231 0.40 3.80 -8.24
CA LYS A 231 -0.21 3.09 -9.38
C LYS A 231 -1.46 3.81 -9.88
N VAL A 232 -1.72 3.71 -11.18
CA VAL A 232 -2.94 4.27 -11.79
C VAL A 232 -4.19 3.64 -11.18
N ALA A 233 -4.17 2.33 -10.88
CA ALA A 233 -5.27 1.62 -10.22
C ALA A 233 -5.69 2.29 -8.89
N GLU A 234 -4.71 2.74 -8.11
CA GLU A 234 -4.96 3.42 -6.84
C GLU A 234 -5.78 4.69 -7.04
N VAL A 235 -5.46 5.49 -8.06
CA VAL A 235 -6.17 6.75 -8.37
C VAL A 235 -7.63 6.49 -8.70
N TYR A 236 -7.95 5.41 -9.42
CA TYR A 236 -9.34 5.01 -9.65
C TYR A 236 -10.06 4.65 -8.36
N PHE A 237 -9.42 3.95 -7.43
CA PHE A 237 -10.03 3.64 -6.13
C PHE A 237 -10.20 4.86 -5.23
N LEU A 238 -9.25 5.80 -5.24
CA LEU A 238 -9.40 7.09 -4.56
C LEU A 238 -10.58 7.89 -5.12
N ARG A 239 -10.73 7.92 -6.45
CA ARG A 239 -11.89 8.53 -7.11
C ARG A 239 -13.19 7.80 -6.81
N ALA A 240 -13.18 6.46 -6.73
CA ALA A 240 -14.35 5.67 -6.38
C ALA A 240 -14.85 6.00 -4.97
N GLU A 241 -13.94 6.16 -4.00
CA GLU A 241 -14.26 6.62 -2.65
C GLU A 241 -14.81 8.06 -2.66
N GLY A 242 -14.17 8.98 -3.38
CA GLY A 242 -14.68 10.35 -3.53
C GLY A 242 -16.08 10.40 -4.15
N ALA A 243 -16.35 9.56 -5.17
CA ALA A 243 -17.67 9.46 -5.80
C ALA A 243 -18.71 8.88 -4.82
N LEU A 244 -18.32 7.94 -3.97
CA LEU A 244 -19.16 7.40 -2.91
C LEU A 244 -19.54 8.45 -1.86
N ARG A 245 -18.66 9.44 -1.64
CA ARG A 245 -18.89 10.64 -0.82
C ARG A 245 -19.68 11.74 -1.57
N GLY A 246 -20.11 11.49 -2.81
CA GLY A 246 -20.88 12.44 -3.62
C GLY A 246 -20.05 13.57 -4.23
N TRP A 247 -18.73 13.41 -4.36
CA TRP A 247 -17.84 14.44 -4.93
C TRP A 247 -17.74 14.30 -6.45
N ASN A 248 -17.39 15.40 -7.13
CA ASN A 248 -17.21 15.40 -8.59
C ASN A 248 -15.90 14.73 -9.01
N MET A 249 -15.91 13.40 -9.03
CA MET A 249 -14.75 12.55 -9.34
C MET A 249 -14.69 12.08 -10.80
N GLY A 250 -15.56 12.59 -11.69
CA GLY A 250 -15.57 12.23 -13.11
C GLY A 250 -16.00 10.79 -13.40
N GLY A 251 -16.92 10.25 -12.59
CA GLY A 251 -17.48 8.90 -12.76
C GLY A 251 -18.32 8.47 -11.56
N THR A 252 -19.05 7.36 -11.70
CA THR A 252 -19.77 6.71 -10.59
C THR A 252 -18.81 5.87 -9.75
N ALA A 253 -19.11 5.67 -8.46
CA ALA A 253 -18.31 4.80 -7.59
C ALA A 253 -18.11 3.39 -8.17
N GLN A 254 -19.17 2.77 -8.72
CA GLN A 254 -19.09 1.45 -9.38
C GLN A 254 -18.14 1.46 -10.59
N GLY A 255 -18.39 2.35 -11.56
CA GLY A 255 -17.55 2.41 -12.76
C GLY A 255 -16.08 2.70 -12.46
N LEU A 256 -15.79 3.54 -11.47
CA LEU A 256 -14.43 3.83 -11.04
C LEU A 256 -13.79 2.63 -10.32
N TYR A 257 -14.55 1.93 -9.48
CA TYR A 257 -14.12 0.70 -8.82
C TYR A 257 -13.74 -0.39 -9.84
N GLU A 258 -14.62 -0.66 -10.81
CA GLU A 258 -14.40 -1.67 -11.85
C GLU A 258 -13.23 -1.29 -12.78
N GLN A 259 -13.08 0.00 -13.11
CA GLN A 259 -11.96 0.50 -13.90
C GLN A 259 -10.62 0.42 -13.14
N GLY A 260 -10.63 0.62 -11.81
CA GLY A 260 -9.45 0.43 -10.96
C GLY A 260 -8.97 -1.02 -10.95
N ILE A 261 -9.90 -1.99 -10.90
CA ILE A 261 -9.59 -3.42 -11.07
C ILE A 261 -9.01 -3.66 -12.47
N LYS A 262 -9.65 -3.13 -13.53
CA LYS A 262 -9.20 -3.33 -14.91
C LYS A 262 -7.76 -2.87 -15.12
N VAL A 263 -7.44 -1.64 -14.69
CA VAL A 263 -6.08 -1.11 -14.80
C VAL A 263 -5.09 -1.92 -13.97
N SER A 264 -5.47 -2.37 -12.77
CA SER A 264 -4.61 -3.27 -11.99
C SER A 264 -4.37 -4.61 -12.69
N PHE A 265 -5.30 -5.08 -13.51
CA PHE A 265 -5.22 -6.34 -14.26
C PHE A 265 -4.38 -6.17 -15.53
N ASP A 266 -4.47 -5.00 -16.16
CA ASP A 266 -3.67 -4.63 -17.34
C ASP A 266 -2.17 -4.61 -17.04
N ASP A 267 -1.76 -4.21 -15.83
CA ASP A 267 -0.37 -4.29 -15.36
C ASP A 267 0.22 -5.72 -15.43
N PHE A 268 -0.63 -6.75 -15.46
CA PHE A 268 -0.22 -8.16 -15.48
C PHE A 268 -0.73 -8.93 -16.71
N GLY A 269 -1.26 -8.22 -17.71
CA GLY A 269 -1.75 -8.82 -18.95
C GLY A 269 -2.92 -9.80 -18.75
N VAL A 270 -3.74 -9.59 -17.71
CA VAL A 270 -4.92 -10.45 -17.48
C VAL A 270 -5.93 -10.27 -18.61
N SER A 271 -6.52 -11.38 -19.08
CA SER A 271 -7.44 -11.34 -20.21
C SER A 271 -8.75 -10.63 -19.87
N GLU A 272 -9.44 -10.09 -20.89
CA GLU A 272 -10.77 -9.50 -20.71
C GLU A 272 -11.77 -10.53 -20.15
N ALA A 273 -11.66 -11.81 -20.54
CA ALA A 273 -12.52 -12.86 -20.03
C ALA A 273 -12.33 -13.09 -18.52
N ASP A 274 -11.08 -13.14 -18.05
CA ASP A 274 -10.77 -13.30 -16.63
C ASP A 274 -11.16 -12.07 -15.81
N TYR A 275 -10.97 -10.87 -16.38
CA TYR A 275 -11.46 -9.63 -15.77
C TYR A 275 -12.98 -9.67 -15.58
N GLN A 276 -13.74 -10.02 -16.63
CA GLN A 276 -15.20 -10.11 -16.56
C GLN A 276 -15.66 -11.18 -15.57
N ALA A 277 -14.99 -12.34 -15.52
CA ALA A 277 -15.29 -13.37 -14.52
C ALA A 277 -15.03 -12.86 -13.09
N TYR A 278 -13.93 -12.14 -12.88
CA TYR A 278 -13.52 -11.62 -11.59
C TYR A 278 -14.49 -10.56 -11.06
N ILE A 279 -14.82 -9.53 -11.85
CA ILE A 279 -15.74 -8.45 -11.39
C ILE A 279 -17.18 -8.95 -11.17
N ASN A 280 -17.55 -10.07 -11.78
CA ASN A 280 -18.87 -10.68 -11.58
C ASN A 280 -18.90 -11.73 -10.45
N ASN A 281 -17.78 -12.01 -9.79
CA ASN A 281 -17.70 -12.95 -8.67
C ASN A 281 -18.41 -12.40 -7.42
N ASP A 282 -19.58 -12.95 -7.09
CA ASP A 282 -20.40 -12.58 -5.94
C ASP A 282 -20.39 -13.58 -4.78
N THR A 283 -19.59 -14.64 -4.87
CA THR A 283 -19.47 -15.67 -3.83
C THR A 283 -18.08 -15.73 -3.19
N GLY A 284 -17.04 -15.34 -3.93
CA GLY A 284 -15.66 -15.40 -3.47
C GLY A 284 -15.39 -14.44 -2.32
N VAL A 285 -14.85 -14.98 -1.23
CA VAL A 285 -14.40 -14.26 -0.03
C VAL A 285 -13.06 -14.86 0.41
N ALA A 286 -12.29 -14.15 1.24
CA ALA A 286 -11.02 -14.68 1.73
C ALA A 286 -11.19 -16.09 2.34
N GLU A 287 -10.30 -17.00 1.99
CA GLU A 287 -10.28 -18.36 2.55
C GLU A 287 -9.75 -18.37 3.99
N ASP A 288 -10.15 -19.37 4.77
CA ASP A 288 -9.57 -19.63 6.09
C ASP A 288 -8.07 -19.92 5.98
N TYR A 289 -7.29 -19.45 6.96
CA TYR A 289 -5.87 -19.75 7.02
C TYR A 289 -5.64 -21.09 7.71
N VAL A 290 -4.97 -21.98 7.00
CA VAL A 290 -4.47 -23.25 7.50
C VAL A 290 -2.95 -23.23 7.40
N ASP A 291 -2.29 -23.42 8.53
CA ASP A 291 -0.84 -23.46 8.67
C ASP A 291 -0.35 -24.92 8.55
N PRO A 292 0.41 -25.28 7.48
CA PRO A 292 0.91 -26.63 7.29
C PRO A 292 1.92 -27.08 8.35
N PHE A 293 2.72 -26.16 8.90
CA PHE A 293 3.73 -26.47 9.92
C PHE A 293 3.09 -26.66 11.30
N ASN A 294 2.22 -25.72 11.70
CA ASN A 294 1.63 -25.71 13.03
C ASN A 294 0.15 -25.29 13.02
N SER A 295 -0.75 -26.29 13.15
CA SER A 295 -2.20 -26.09 13.17
C SER A 295 -2.72 -25.14 14.26
N ASP A 296 -1.96 -24.89 15.32
CA ASP A 296 -2.34 -23.94 16.37
C ASP A 296 -2.40 -22.50 15.86
N ASN A 297 -1.76 -22.22 14.71
CA ASN A 297 -1.80 -20.93 14.05
C ASN A 297 -3.03 -20.73 13.13
N ASN A 298 -3.85 -21.77 12.92
CA ASN A 298 -5.03 -21.70 12.06
C ASN A 298 -6.00 -20.61 12.51
N ILE A 299 -6.68 -19.96 11.56
CA ILE A 299 -7.70 -18.94 11.86
C ILE A 299 -8.71 -18.85 10.72
N ALA A 300 -9.99 -18.72 11.08
CA ALA A 300 -11.04 -18.45 10.11
C ALA A 300 -10.81 -17.09 9.43
N ALA A 301 -11.11 -16.98 8.14
CA ALA A 301 -11.01 -15.71 7.43
C ALA A 301 -11.89 -14.65 8.10
N LEU A 302 -11.34 -13.45 8.26
CA LEU A 302 -12.05 -12.31 8.86
C LEU A 302 -12.64 -11.37 7.82
N ASP A 303 -11.99 -11.24 6.66
CA ASP A 303 -12.51 -10.44 5.56
C ASP A 303 -13.51 -11.24 4.72
N LYS A 304 -14.75 -10.76 4.64
CA LYS A 304 -15.86 -11.42 3.96
C LYS A 304 -16.50 -10.57 2.85
N ALA A 305 -15.83 -9.50 2.41
CA ALA A 305 -16.32 -8.76 1.24
C ALA A 305 -16.13 -9.57 -0.03
N THR A 306 -17.15 -9.60 -0.88
CA THR A 306 -17.05 -10.19 -2.24
C THR A 306 -16.48 -9.17 -3.23
N VAL A 307 -16.13 -9.59 -4.44
CA VAL A 307 -15.63 -8.67 -5.49
C VAL A 307 -16.77 -7.89 -6.12
N LYS A 308 -17.81 -8.57 -6.62
CA LYS A 308 -18.88 -7.92 -7.39
C LYS A 308 -19.45 -6.69 -6.67
N TRP A 309 -19.54 -5.58 -7.41
CA TRP A 309 -20.13 -4.37 -6.87
C TRP A 309 -21.58 -4.61 -6.47
N ASN A 310 -21.97 -4.10 -5.29
CA ASN A 310 -23.33 -4.25 -4.79
C ASN A 310 -23.90 -2.88 -4.38
N ASN A 311 -24.85 -2.37 -5.16
CA ASN A 311 -25.51 -1.10 -4.89
C ASN A 311 -26.40 -1.11 -3.64
N SER A 312 -26.80 -2.29 -3.14
CA SER A 312 -27.63 -2.41 -1.93
C SER A 312 -26.85 -2.25 -0.63
N LEU A 313 -25.51 -2.27 -0.67
CA LEU A 313 -24.68 -2.01 0.51
C LEU A 313 -24.76 -0.54 0.91
N ASP A 314 -24.55 -0.24 2.18
CA ASP A 314 -24.30 1.12 2.64
C ASP A 314 -22.93 1.62 2.16
N ASN A 315 -22.61 2.87 2.48
CA ASN A 315 -21.34 3.47 2.07
C ASN A 315 -20.14 2.74 2.71
N GLU A 316 -20.27 2.26 3.95
CA GLU A 316 -19.21 1.53 4.63
C GLU A 316 -18.91 0.18 3.93
N GLY A 317 -19.94 -0.59 3.57
CA GLY A 317 -19.79 -1.84 2.83
C GLY A 317 -19.26 -1.65 1.40
N LYS A 318 -19.62 -0.54 0.74
CA LYS A 318 -19.05 -0.17 -0.57
C LYS A 318 -17.58 0.25 -0.44
N LEU A 319 -17.23 1.00 0.59
CA LEU A 319 -15.85 1.38 0.88
C LEU A 319 -14.98 0.16 1.17
N HIS A 320 -15.48 -0.82 1.95
CA HIS A 320 -14.78 -2.08 2.20
C HIS A 320 -14.34 -2.75 0.88
N LYS A 321 -15.23 -2.86 -0.10
CA LYS A 321 -14.90 -3.39 -1.43
C LYS A 321 -13.81 -2.57 -2.14
N ILE A 322 -13.94 -1.24 -2.14
CA ILE A 322 -12.97 -0.32 -2.76
C ILE A 322 -11.58 -0.51 -2.15
N ILE A 323 -11.47 -0.49 -0.82
CA ILE A 323 -10.18 -0.57 -0.13
C ILE A 323 -9.57 -1.96 -0.28
N ASN A 324 -10.36 -3.04 -0.27
CA ASN A 324 -9.84 -4.38 -0.54
C ASN A 324 -9.15 -4.46 -1.90
N GLN A 325 -9.78 -3.95 -2.97
CA GLN A 325 -9.18 -3.96 -4.30
C GLN A 325 -8.01 -2.98 -4.42
N LYS A 326 -8.08 -1.81 -3.75
CA LYS A 326 -6.96 -0.89 -3.67
C LYS A 326 -5.74 -1.54 -3.02
N TRP A 327 -5.93 -2.17 -1.87
CA TRP A 327 -4.87 -2.88 -1.14
C TRP A 327 -4.23 -3.98 -1.99
N LEU A 328 -5.03 -4.79 -2.70
CA LEU A 328 -4.52 -5.79 -3.64
C LEU A 328 -3.75 -5.16 -4.81
N SER A 329 -4.20 -4.02 -5.33
CA SER A 329 -3.52 -3.33 -6.43
C SER A 329 -2.17 -2.72 -6.00
N MET A 330 -2.02 -2.31 -4.73
CA MET A 330 -0.81 -1.69 -4.19
C MET A 330 0.30 -2.68 -3.85
N TYR A 331 0.14 -3.98 -4.16
CA TYR A 331 1.17 -4.99 -3.89
C TYR A 331 2.58 -4.54 -4.30
N ARG A 332 3.52 -4.75 -3.35
CA ARG A 332 4.92 -4.25 -3.27
C ARG A 332 5.12 -2.78 -2.85
N GLU A 333 4.04 -2.01 -2.69
CA GLU A 333 4.04 -0.74 -1.97
C GLU A 333 3.40 -0.97 -0.59
N GLY A 334 4.23 -1.33 0.40
CA GLY A 334 3.76 -1.73 1.72
C GLY A 334 3.40 -0.55 2.63
N GLN A 335 3.95 0.64 2.37
CA GLN A 335 3.79 1.80 3.25
C GLN A 335 2.40 2.44 3.08
N GLU A 336 1.97 2.70 1.86
CA GLU A 336 0.64 3.18 1.51
C GLU A 336 -0.42 2.15 1.92
N ALA A 337 -0.18 0.86 1.66
CA ALA A 337 -1.05 -0.23 2.11
C ALA A 337 -1.26 -0.21 3.63
N TRP A 338 -0.20 0.03 4.42
CA TRP A 338 -0.30 0.14 5.87
C TRP A 338 -0.99 1.44 6.33
N SER A 339 -0.73 2.57 5.66
CA SER A 339 -1.43 3.82 5.95
C SER A 339 -2.93 3.73 5.66
N GLU A 340 -3.34 3.13 4.54
CA GLU A 340 -4.75 2.97 4.19
C GLU A 340 -5.47 1.97 5.09
N PHE A 341 -4.81 0.88 5.48
CA PHE A 341 -5.36 -0.02 6.47
C PHE A 341 -5.64 0.70 7.80
N ARG A 342 -4.70 1.50 8.29
CA ARG A 342 -4.90 2.27 9.53
C ARG A 342 -6.01 3.30 9.39
N ARG A 343 -6.10 4.00 8.25
CA ARG A 343 -7.11 5.03 8.02
C ARG A 343 -8.52 4.44 7.97
N THR A 344 -8.68 3.27 7.36
CA THR A 344 -10.01 2.74 6.99
C THR A 344 -10.44 1.52 7.80
N GLY A 345 -9.49 0.79 8.37
CA GLY A 345 -9.71 -0.53 8.95
C GLY A 345 -9.93 -1.65 7.94
N TYR A 346 -9.58 -1.46 6.65
CA TYR A 346 -9.67 -2.47 5.58
C TYR A 346 -8.34 -2.70 4.85
N PRO A 347 -8.07 -3.93 4.37
CA PRO A 347 -8.87 -5.15 4.57
C PRO A 347 -8.90 -5.58 6.04
N LYS A 348 -9.81 -6.50 6.41
CA LYS A 348 -9.85 -7.07 7.75
C LYS A 348 -8.66 -8.01 7.96
N LEU A 349 -7.55 -7.45 8.42
CA LEU A 349 -6.31 -8.19 8.68
C LEU A 349 -6.49 -9.23 9.78
N PHE A 350 -5.74 -10.33 9.69
CA PHE A 350 -5.60 -11.24 10.83
C PHE A 350 -4.88 -10.52 11.97
N PRO A 351 -5.39 -10.59 13.21
CA PRO A 351 -4.64 -10.11 14.35
C PRO A 351 -3.38 -10.97 14.53
N VAL A 352 -2.35 -10.36 15.14
CA VAL A 352 -1.10 -11.05 15.45
C VAL A 352 -1.40 -12.31 16.27
N ALA A 353 -0.83 -13.45 15.88
CA ALA A 353 -1.11 -14.71 16.57
C ALA A 353 -0.58 -14.70 18.02
N ASN A 354 0.54 -14.03 18.26
CA ASN A 354 1.13 -13.84 19.59
C ASN A 354 1.45 -12.37 19.80
N ASN A 355 0.76 -11.74 20.74
CA ASN A 355 1.02 -10.36 21.13
C ASN A 355 2.02 -10.31 22.29
N ARG A 356 3.21 -9.74 22.03
CA ARG A 356 4.27 -9.52 23.05
C ARG A 356 4.57 -8.04 23.26
N SER A 357 3.62 -7.16 22.90
CA SER A 357 3.81 -5.71 22.96
C SER A 357 3.81 -5.15 24.39
N SER A 358 3.46 -5.94 25.41
CA SER A 358 3.48 -5.52 26.82
C SER A 358 4.86 -5.07 27.31
N ILE A 359 5.93 -5.39 26.58
CA ILE A 359 7.30 -4.90 26.84
C ILE A 359 7.48 -3.42 26.47
N VAL A 360 6.53 -2.82 25.75
CA VAL A 360 6.51 -1.39 25.42
C VAL A 360 5.49 -0.69 26.33
N GLU A 361 5.84 0.49 26.84
CA GLU A 361 4.95 1.33 27.64
C GLU A 361 3.62 1.58 26.89
N GLY A 362 2.52 1.18 27.52
CA GLY A 362 1.17 1.25 26.97
C GLY A 362 0.72 0.03 26.17
N GLY A 363 1.65 -0.80 25.68
CA GLY A 363 1.36 -2.00 24.87
C GLY A 363 0.43 -1.75 23.67
N ILE A 364 0.05 -2.82 23.00
CA ILE A 364 -1.04 -2.85 22.02
C ILE A 364 -2.02 -3.91 22.52
N ALA A 365 -3.31 -3.57 22.59
CA ALA A 365 -4.33 -4.53 23.06
C ALA A 365 -4.43 -5.75 22.12
N ASP A 366 -4.86 -6.90 22.64
CA ASP A 366 -5.11 -8.08 21.81
C ASP A 366 -6.21 -7.79 20.78
N GLY A 367 -5.96 -8.20 19.54
CA GLY A 367 -6.84 -7.89 18.41
C GLY A 367 -6.62 -6.52 17.78
N GLU A 368 -5.84 -5.64 18.42
CA GLU A 368 -5.45 -4.34 17.85
C GLU A 368 -4.13 -4.42 17.07
N PHE A 369 -3.88 -3.39 16.28
CA PHE A 369 -2.73 -3.29 15.37
C PHE A 369 -1.83 -2.11 15.71
N VAL A 370 -0.57 -2.22 15.29
CA VAL A 370 0.40 -1.11 15.31
C VAL A 370 -0.18 0.08 14.55
N LYS A 371 -0.26 1.24 15.22
CA LYS A 371 -0.81 2.49 14.69
C LYS A 371 0.26 3.43 14.16
N ARG A 372 1.49 3.32 14.65
CA ARG A 372 2.67 4.09 14.21
C ARG A 372 3.95 3.39 14.68
N LEU A 373 5.11 3.92 14.27
CA LEU A 373 6.38 3.60 14.92
C LEU A 373 6.82 4.73 15.83
N ARG A 374 7.56 4.40 16.88
CA ARG A 374 8.18 5.37 17.79
C ARG A 374 9.18 6.27 17.09
N PHE A 375 9.41 7.46 17.65
CA PHE A 375 10.51 8.30 17.19
C PHE A 375 11.83 7.52 17.22
N THR A 376 12.65 7.74 16.19
CA THR A 376 13.86 6.93 16.00
C THR A 376 14.78 7.05 17.21
N ARG A 377 15.58 6.00 17.46
CA ARG A 377 16.52 6.00 18.59
C ARG A 377 17.50 7.18 18.51
N ASN A 378 17.95 7.54 17.32
CA ASN A 378 18.86 8.66 17.14
C ASN A 378 18.19 9.99 17.51
N GLU A 379 16.95 10.22 17.10
CA GLU A 379 16.21 11.43 17.50
C GLU A 379 16.02 11.51 19.01
N ARG A 380 15.66 10.39 19.65
CA ARG A 380 15.49 10.33 21.12
C ARG A 380 16.79 10.57 21.89
N ASN A 381 17.94 10.26 21.30
CA ASN A 381 19.25 10.39 21.95
C ASN A 381 19.93 11.73 21.66
N SER A 382 19.85 12.21 20.42
CA SER A 382 20.59 13.38 19.94
C SER A 382 19.75 14.65 19.91
N HIS A 383 18.42 14.53 19.90
CA HIS A 383 17.48 15.66 19.84
C HIS A 383 16.37 15.53 20.90
N GLU A 384 16.71 15.01 22.08
CA GLU A 384 15.75 14.68 23.15
C GLU A 384 14.78 15.82 23.48
N ALA A 385 15.29 17.06 23.59
CA ALA A 385 14.48 18.23 23.90
C ALA A 385 13.40 18.52 22.85
N GLU A 386 13.69 18.29 21.56
CA GLU A 386 12.69 18.44 20.49
C GLU A 386 11.74 17.25 20.43
N VAL A 387 12.21 16.03 20.74
CA VAL A 387 11.34 14.86 20.83
C VAL A 387 10.33 14.99 21.98
N ILE A 388 10.73 15.57 23.12
CA ILE A 388 9.80 15.87 24.23
C ILE A 388 8.68 16.80 23.75
N LYS A 389 9.01 17.86 23.01
CA LYS A 389 8.00 18.76 22.43
C LYS A 389 7.14 18.03 21.39
N ALA A 390 7.74 17.18 20.56
CA ALA A 390 7.04 16.42 19.53
C ALA A 390 6.01 15.43 20.11
N ARG A 391 6.21 14.92 21.33
CA ARG A 391 5.22 14.08 22.03
C ARG A 391 3.93 14.83 22.33
N GLU A 392 4.01 16.10 22.72
CA GLU A 392 2.83 16.95 22.91
C GLU A 392 2.07 17.15 21.59
N LEU A 393 2.79 17.28 20.48
CA LEU A 393 2.21 17.40 19.14
C LEU A 393 1.58 16.10 18.62
N LEU A 394 2.00 14.95 19.14
CA LEU A 394 1.46 13.64 18.77
C LEU A 394 0.06 13.41 19.37
N GLY A 395 -0.26 14.07 20.49
CA GLY A 395 -1.55 13.89 21.19
C GLY A 395 -1.64 12.58 21.98
N GLY A 396 -0.52 11.98 22.34
CA GLY A 396 -0.44 10.72 23.10
C GLY A 396 0.99 10.27 23.37
N PRO A 397 1.20 9.16 24.09
CA PRO A 397 2.53 8.64 24.38
C PRO A 397 3.29 8.25 23.10
N ASP A 398 4.62 8.37 23.12
CA ASP A 398 5.47 7.90 22.01
C ASP A 398 5.62 6.36 22.07
N ASN A 399 4.58 5.67 21.60
CA ASN A 399 4.53 4.21 21.43
C ASN A 399 3.81 3.84 20.13
N GLU A 400 3.78 2.53 19.85
CA GLU A 400 3.17 1.94 18.66
C GLU A 400 1.63 1.90 18.71
N GLY A 401 1.03 2.16 19.87
CA GLY A 401 -0.43 2.17 20.09
C GLY A 401 -1.10 3.53 19.87
N THR A 402 -0.32 4.62 19.86
CA THR A 402 -0.84 5.98 19.65
C THR A 402 -1.25 6.21 18.19
N ARG A 403 -2.51 6.58 17.98
CA ARG A 403 -3.03 6.92 16.65
C ARG A 403 -2.40 8.19 16.13
N LEU A 404 -2.20 8.24 14.82
CA LEU A 404 -1.82 9.48 14.14
C LEU A 404 -3.05 10.37 13.97
N TRP A 405 -2.82 11.68 13.78
CA TRP A 405 -3.89 12.67 13.64
C TRP A 405 -4.99 12.25 12.65
N TRP A 406 -4.64 11.77 11.47
CA TRP A 406 -5.61 11.34 10.45
C TRP A 406 -6.27 9.97 10.73
N ASP A 407 -5.74 9.18 11.68
CA ASP A 407 -6.24 7.86 12.08
C ASP A 407 -7.32 8.02 13.16
N VAL A 408 -8.54 8.28 12.73
CA VAL A 408 -9.70 8.50 13.61
C VAL A 408 -10.43 7.17 13.85
N PRO A 409 -10.74 6.79 15.10
CA PRO A 409 -11.54 5.60 15.37
C PRO A 409 -13.01 5.80 14.93
N GLY A 410 -13.62 4.78 14.33
CA GLY A 410 -15.05 4.75 14.05
C GLY A 410 -15.41 4.54 12.58
N SER A 411 -16.59 5.04 12.20
CA SER A 411 -17.10 5.03 10.82
C SER A 411 -16.25 5.90 9.89
N ASN A 412 -16.13 5.51 8.61
CA ASN A 412 -15.47 6.31 7.58
C ASN A 412 -16.38 7.37 6.93
N PHE A 413 -17.66 7.41 7.34
CA PHE A 413 -18.71 8.30 6.84
C PHE A 413 -19.50 8.96 7.97
#